data_AF-A0A3M2RQX7-F1
#
_entry.id   AF-A0A3M2RQX7-F1
#
_cell.length_a   1.000
_cell.length_b   1.000
_cell.length_c   1.000
_cell.angle_alpha   90.00
_cell.angle_beta   90.00
_cell.angle_gamma   90.00
#
_symmetry.space_group_name_H-M   'P 1'
#
loop_
_entity.id
_entity.type
_entity.pdbx_description
1 polymer ?
#
loop_
_entity_poly.entity_id
_entity_poly.type
_entity_poly.pdbx_seq_one_letter_code
_entity_poly.pdbx_strand_id
1 'polypeptide(L)'
;MITINVMSGDTDTCSVHLDGAEQLINHMSIRKFKFSRKARALHRIYLYLRVLYESTATRTRTGAASRFSPSLSSHRAMGPHPTSLPQRLFLESEDSPSSMMPMEISSTITQEPVTEMAAYECIYGIPQSLLLLLKDAIEIIDMVDIERKKTDSATLSESLGSLCDKLENEILDWPLEERLAWCQEANKGMSAEIIHHQTRAFHNALIIYFSQNVRLLGYRYLRQYVHTILDSIEAIEKIKAETKILAAPLFWPAFIGATEAFEPSLQERFKQWYNNVSVYGIEAVRTGIQVVHEVWRRGPATNKRVKSSWRSIVESNGDSLMLT
;
A
#
# COMPACT_ATOMS: atom_id res chain seq x y z
N MET A 1 15.94 13.06 0.25
CA MET A 1 15.07 14.25 0.08
C MET A 1 13.63 13.93 0.45
N ILE A 2 12.96 12.92 -0.13
CA ILE A 2 11.57 12.57 0.26
C ILE A 2 11.41 12.31 1.77
N THR A 3 12.29 11.54 2.41
CA THR A 3 12.25 11.35 3.87
C THR A 3 12.42 12.66 4.64
N ILE A 4 13.21 13.61 4.13
CA ILE A 4 13.40 14.92 4.77
C ILE A 4 12.08 15.70 4.68
N ASN A 5 11.46 15.74 3.50
CA ASN A 5 10.16 16.37 3.28
C ASN A 5 9.05 15.79 4.18
N VAL A 6 9.05 14.46 4.36
CA VAL A 6 8.11 13.79 5.26
C VAL A 6 8.34 14.19 6.72
N MET A 7 9.61 14.26 7.15
CA MET A 7 9.97 14.67 8.50
C MET A 7 9.71 16.17 8.75
N SER A 8 9.94 17.03 7.76
CA SER A 8 9.76 18.49 7.86
C SER A 8 8.36 18.98 7.51
N GLY A 9 7.46 18.08 7.10
CA GLY A 9 6.10 18.41 6.70
C GLY A 9 5.96 19.18 5.38
N ASP A 10 7.06 19.52 4.71
CA ASP A 10 7.07 20.18 3.40
C ASP A 10 6.99 19.15 2.29
N THR A 11 5.77 18.72 1.99
CA THR A 11 5.49 17.67 1.00
C THR A 11 5.31 18.19 -0.42
N ASP A 12 5.39 19.50 -0.65
CA ASP A 12 5.09 20.12 -1.96
C ASP A 12 6.11 19.71 -3.03
N THR A 13 7.36 19.51 -2.63
CA THR A 13 8.45 19.11 -3.52
C THR A 13 8.57 17.58 -3.71
N CYS A 14 7.74 16.78 -3.04
CA CYS A 14 7.77 15.31 -3.16
C CYS A 14 7.50 14.84 -4.60
N SER A 15 6.56 15.48 -5.31
CA SER A 15 6.26 15.18 -6.72
C SER A 15 7.50 15.34 -7.60
N VAL A 16 8.20 16.47 -7.48
CA VAL A 16 9.40 16.79 -8.27
C VAL A 16 10.50 15.75 -8.06
N HIS A 17 10.71 15.30 -6.81
CA HIS A 17 11.70 14.29 -6.51
C HIS A 17 11.32 12.90 -7.05
N LEU A 18 10.04 12.53 -6.97
CA LEU A 18 9.54 11.28 -7.53
C LEU A 18 9.60 11.27 -9.06
N ASP A 19 9.26 12.39 -9.71
CA ASP A 19 9.33 12.53 -11.17
C ASP A 19 10.79 12.48 -11.65
N GLY A 20 11.71 13.12 -10.92
CA GLY A 20 13.15 13.03 -11.21
C GLY A 20 13.68 11.59 -11.08
N ALA A 21 13.26 10.86 -10.05
CA ALA A 21 13.60 9.44 -9.90
C ALA A 21 13.02 8.59 -11.04
N GLU A 22 11.77 8.85 -11.46
CA GLU A 22 11.12 8.18 -12.58
C GLU A 22 11.91 8.34 -13.88
N GLN A 23 12.34 9.57 -14.19
CA GLN A 23 13.14 9.87 -15.37
C GLN A 23 14.46 9.11 -15.39
N LEU A 24 15.14 9.02 -14.24
CA LEU A 24 16.39 8.26 -14.11
C LEU A 24 16.16 6.75 -14.32
N ILE A 25 15.11 6.19 -13.73
CA ILE A 25 14.74 4.77 -13.88
C ILE A 25 14.41 4.47 -15.34
N ASN A 26 13.59 5.31 -15.97
CA ASN A 26 13.22 5.19 -17.38
C ASN A 26 14.46 5.23 -18.27
N HIS A 27 15.32 6.24 -18.10
CA HIS A 27 16.55 6.38 -18.88
C HIS A 27 17.49 5.17 -18.72
N MET A 28 17.60 4.62 -17.52
CA MET A 28 18.39 3.41 -17.26
C MET A 28 17.77 2.15 -17.85
N SER A 29 16.44 2.02 -17.80
CA SER A 29 15.69 0.86 -18.33
C SER A 29 15.77 0.70 -19.85
N ILE A 30 16.00 1.81 -20.56
CA ILE A 30 16.25 1.80 -22.00
C ILE A 30 17.65 1.25 -22.29
N ARG A 31 18.63 1.54 -21.42
CA ARG A 31 20.06 1.22 -21.65
C ARG A 31 20.50 -0.10 -21.04
N LYS A 32 19.84 -0.58 -19.99
CA LYS A 32 20.25 -1.77 -19.22
C LYS A 32 19.12 -2.78 -19.13
N PHE A 33 19.43 -4.02 -19.49
CA PHE A 33 18.50 -5.16 -19.40
C PHE A 33 18.61 -5.93 -18.07
N LYS A 34 19.71 -5.76 -17.33
CA LYS A 34 19.92 -6.37 -16.00
C LYS A 34 20.32 -5.31 -14.99
N PHE A 35 19.60 -5.27 -13.88
CA PHE A 35 19.85 -4.35 -12.77
C PHE A 35 20.59 -5.05 -11.63
N SER A 36 21.48 -4.33 -10.96
CA SER A 36 22.14 -4.83 -9.76
C SER A 36 21.15 -5.02 -8.62
N ARG A 37 21.55 -5.79 -7.62
CA ARG A 37 20.80 -5.98 -6.37
C ARG A 37 20.37 -4.64 -5.73
N LYS A 38 21.33 -3.72 -5.60
CA LYS A 38 21.12 -2.36 -5.06
C LYS A 38 20.18 -1.52 -5.93
N ALA A 39 20.24 -1.66 -7.26
CA ALA A 39 19.34 -0.93 -8.15
C ALA A 39 17.89 -1.43 -8.04
N ARG A 40 17.67 -2.75 -7.98
CA ARG A 40 16.33 -3.33 -7.77
C ARG A 40 15.74 -2.90 -6.41
N ALA A 41 16.57 -2.82 -5.37
CA ALA A 41 16.18 -2.27 -4.08
C ALA A 41 15.64 -0.83 -4.18
N LEU A 42 16.38 0.03 -4.88
CA LEU A 42 15.98 1.43 -5.09
C LEU A 42 14.71 1.55 -5.93
N HIS A 43 14.53 0.71 -6.95
CA HIS A 43 13.30 0.68 -7.73
C HIS A 43 12.10 0.27 -6.87
N ARG A 44 12.29 -0.68 -5.95
CA ARG A 44 11.24 -1.08 -4.98
C ARG A 44 10.87 0.08 -4.06
N ILE A 45 11.87 0.72 -3.46
CA ILE A 45 11.66 1.91 -2.61
C ILE A 45 10.90 2.99 -3.40
N TYR A 46 11.32 3.26 -4.63
CA TYR A 46 10.63 4.21 -5.51
C TYR A 46 9.17 3.81 -5.76
N LEU A 47 8.89 2.53 -6.06
CA LEU A 47 7.53 2.04 -6.24
C LEU A 47 6.67 2.29 -4.99
N TYR A 48 7.16 1.93 -3.79
CA TYR A 48 6.46 2.18 -2.52
C TYR A 48 6.11 3.65 -2.35
N LEU A 49 7.12 4.52 -2.47
CA LEU A 49 6.93 5.95 -2.27
C LEU A 49 5.99 6.55 -3.33
N ARG A 50 6.14 6.16 -4.61
CA ARG A 50 5.31 6.68 -5.71
C ARG A 50 3.86 6.25 -5.59
N VAL A 51 3.60 4.97 -5.31
CA VAL A 51 2.21 4.46 -5.20
C VAL A 51 1.51 5.08 -3.99
N LEU A 52 2.19 5.18 -2.84
CA LEU A 52 1.63 5.83 -1.65
C LEU A 52 1.35 7.32 -1.90
N TYR A 53 2.30 8.03 -2.53
CA TYR A 53 2.09 9.44 -2.91
C TYR A 53 0.90 9.61 -3.86
N GLU A 54 0.82 8.80 -4.93
CA GLU A 54 -0.26 8.92 -5.93
C GLU A 54 -1.64 8.54 -5.40
N SER A 55 -1.70 7.72 -4.34
CA SER A 55 -2.97 7.36 -3.70
C SER A 55 -3.67 8.55 -3.02
N THR A 56 -2.88 9.53 -2.56
CA THR A 56 -3.37 10.73 -1.87
C THR A 56 -3.25 12.00 -2.72
N ALA A 57 -2.43 11.98 -3.78
CA ALA A 57 -2.26 13.10 -4.70
C ALA A 57 -3.53 13.37 -5.53
N THR A 58 -3.92 14.64 -5.56
CA THR A 58 -5.03 15.12 -6.39
C THR A 58 -4.63 15.16 -7.86
N ARG A 59 -5.44 14.59 -8.75
CA ARG A 59 -5.16 14.65 -10.20
C ARG A 59 -5.41 16.05 -10.73
N THR A 60 -4.34 16.84 -10.87
CA THR A 60 -4.38 18.17 -11.52
C THR A 60 -4.34 18.08 -13.05
N ARG A 61 -3.82 16.98 -13.62
CA ARG A 61 -3.71 16.79 -15.07
C ARG A 61 -5.01 16.32 -15.70
N THR A 62 -5.59 17.17 -16.54
CA THR A 62 -6.77 16.93 -17.40
C THR A 62 -6.52 15.98 -18.59
N GLY A 63 -5.34 15.33 -18.68
CA GLY A 63 -4.97 14.45 -19.79
C GLY A 63 -5.21 12.97 -19.51
N ALA A 64 -5.54 12.20 -20.55
CA ALA A 64 -5.80 10.75 -20.53
C ALA A 64 -4.55 9.86 -20.27
N ALA A 65 -3.40 10.44 -19.89
CA ALA A 65 -2.19 9.68 -19.62
C ALA A 65 -2.27 8.98 -18.25
N SER A 66 -1.74 7.75 -18.16
CA SER A 66 -1.57 7.05 -16.87
C SER A 66 -0.65 7.85 -15.93
N ARG A 67 -0.91 7.74 -14.61
CA ARG A 67 -0.07 8.30 -13.54
C ARG A 67 1.28 7.60 -13.40
N PHE A 68 1.37 6.37 -13.89
CA PHE A 68 2.53 5.52 -13.74
C PHE A 68 3.18 5.26 -15.10
N SER A 69 4.50 5.39 -15.20
CA SER A 69 5.23 4.96 -16.40
C SER A 69 5.03 3.45 -16.65
N PRO A 70 4.96 3.00 -17.93
CA PRO A 70 4.91 1.57 -18.28
C PRO A 70 6.09 0.76 -17.74
N SER A 71 7.20 1.40 -17.39
CA SER A 71 8.39 0.76 -16.83
C SER A 71 8.20 0.33 -15.37
N LEU A 72 7.27 0.94 -14.65
CA LEU A 72 7.06 0.77 -13.21
C LEU A 72 6.58 -0.64 -12.84
N SER A 73 5.80 -1.27 -13.73
CA SER A 73 5.32 -2.65 -13.62
C SER A 73 6.20 -3.65 -14.39
N SER A 74 7.31 -3.21 -14.99
CA SER A 74 8.16 -4.12 -15.74
C SER A 74 8.86 -5.10 -14.80
N HIS A 75 8.61 -6.40 -14.99
CA HIS A 75 9.34 -7.50 -14.36
C HIS A 75 10.88 -7.32 -14.44
N ARG A 76 11.37 -6.61 -15.47
CA ARG A 76 12.80 -6.32 -15.67
C ARG A 76 13.37 -5.40 -14.60
N ALA A 77 12.60 -4.41 -14.13
CA ALA A 77 13.04 -3.41 -13.15
C ALA A 77 12.87 -3.90 -11.70
N MET A 78 11.87 -4.76 -11.46
CA MET A 78 11.41 -5.12 -10.10
C MET A 78 11.78 -6.55 -9.67
N GLY A 79 12.18 -7.41 -10.61
CA GLY A 79 12.41 -8.83 -10.39
C GLY A 79 11.13 -9.67 -10.53
N PRO A 80 11.21 -11.00 -10.35
CA PRO A 80 10.05 -11.89 -10.44
C PRO A 80 8.99 -11.51 -9.39
N HIS A 81 7.72 -11.46 -9.83
CA HIS A 81 6.57 -11.30 -8.94
C HIS A 81 6.22 -12.66 -8.33
N PRO A 82 5.84 -12.74 -7.04
CA PRO A 82 5.31 -13.97 -6.47
C PRO A 82 3.85 -14.12 -6.92
N THR A 83 3.64 -14.56 -8.16
CA THR A 83 2.32 -14.97 -8.66
C THR A 83 1.93 -16.38 -8.22
N SER A 84 2.81 -17.09 -7.52
CA SER A 84 2.49 -18.36 -6.88
C SER A 84 3.25 -18.49 -5.56
N LEU A 85 2.52 -18.90 -4.51
CA LEU A 85 3.14 -19.59 -3.37
C LEU A 85 4.00 -20.73 -3.95
N PRO A 86 5.27 -20.90 -3.52
CA PRO A 86 6.02 -22.07 -3.92
C PRO A 86 5.22 -23.30 -3.49
N GLN A 87 4.80 -24.12 -4.45
CA GLN A 87 4.20 -25.43 -4.18
C GLN A 87 5.09 -26.16 -3.18
N ARG A 88 4.48 -26.57 -2.07
CA ARG A 88 5.05 -27.41 -1.01
C ARG A 88 6.08 -28.38 -1.59
N LEU A 89 7.36 -28.19 -1.27
CA LEU A 89 8.31 -29.29 -1.33
C LEU A 89 8.02 -30.15 -0.09
N PHE A 90 7.29 -31.23 -0.32
CA PHE A 90 7.15 -32.32 0.63
C PHE A 90 8.56 -32.81 1.00
N LEU A 91 8.94 -32.60 2.27
CA LEU A 91 9.98 -33.40 2.89
C LEU A 91 9.32 -34.74 3.25
N GLU A 92 9.34 -35.68 2.31
CA GLU A 92 9.20 -37.08 2.67
C GLU A 92 10.49 -37.50 3.39
N SER A 93 10.33 -37.80 4.67
CA SER A 93 11.28 -38.52 5.49
C SER A 93 11.39 -39.95 4.98
N GLU A 94 12.60 -40.43 4.65
CA GLU A 94 12.92 -41.85 4.67
C GLU A 94 14.37 -42.04 5.15
N ASP A 95 14.53 -43.09 5.94
CA ASP A 95 15.65 -43.43 6.80
C ASP A 95 16.87 -44.06 6.08
N SER A 96 18.05 -43.88 6.71
CA SER A 96 19.16 -44.86 6.79
C SER A 96 20.22 -45.00 5.65
N PRO A 97 21.42 -45.60 5.92
CA PRO A 97 22.71 -44.95 5.62
C PRO A 97 23.64 -45.69 4.64
N SER A 98 24.69 -44.97 4.21
CA SER A 98 26.05 -45.44 3.84
C SER A 98 26.51 -45.26 2.38
N SER A 99 27.65 -44.57 2.28
CA SER A 99 28.80 -44.78 1.37
C SER A 99 28.88 -44.14 -0.02
N MET A 100 30.02 -43.45 -0.19
CA MET A 100 30.80 -43.12 -1.39
C MET A 100 30.27 -42.06 -2.38
N MET A 101 31.00 -40.93 -2.39
CA MET A 101 31.04 -39.98 -3.51
C MET A 101 31.55 -40.67 -4.78
N PRO A 102 31.05 -40.28 -5.96
CA PRO A 102 31.91 -39.50 -6.84
C PRO A 102 31.27 -38.21 -7.36
N MET A 103 32.17 -37.27 -7.56
CA MET A 103 32.02 -35.92 -8.10
C MET A 103 31.46 -35.93 -9.53
N GLU A 104 30.32 -35.25 -9.79
CA GLU A 104 30.07 -34.59 -11.07
C GLU A 104 28.90 -33.57 -10.99
N ILE A 105 29.28 -32.29 -11.19
CA ILE A 105 28.56 -31.15 -11.78
C ILE A 105 27.02 -31.18 -11.62
N SER A 106 26.53 -30.79 -10.44
CA SER A 106 25.17 -30.26 -10.31
C SER A 106 25.21 -28.74 -10.22
N SER A 107 24.64 -28.13 -11.26
CA SER A 107 24.28 -26.73 -11.34
C SER A 107 23.60 -26.25 -10.06
N THR A 108 24.25 -25.30 -9.40
CA THR A 108 23.72 -24.48 -8.32
C THR A 108 22.45 -23.77 -8.83
N ILE A 109 21.29 -24.38 -8.63
CA ILE A 109 20.01 -23.67 -8.66
C ILE A 109 19.95 -22.89 -7.35
N THR A 110 20.35 -21.63 -7.46
CA THR A 110 20.42 -20.63 -6.41
C THR A 110 19.05 -20.43 -5.76
N GLN A 111 18.85 -20.90 -4.52
CA GLN A 111 17.75 -20.53 -3.63
C GLN A 111 17.86 -19.07 -3.12
N GLU A 112 18.21 -18.13 -4.00
CA GLU A 112 18.48 -16.72 -3.64
C GLU A 112 17.34 -15.70 -3.88
N PRO A 113 16.33 -15.89 -4.75
CA PRO A 113 15.40 -14.80 -5.07
C PRO A 113 14.34 -14.53 -3.99
N VAL A 114 14.00 -15.53 -3.17
CA VAL A 114 12.91 -15.44 -2.18
C VAL A 114 13.33 -14.65 -0.93
N THR A 115 14.57 -14.86 -0.46
CA THR A 115 15.13 -14.22 0.75
C THR A 115 15.30 -12.71 0.60
N GLU A 116 15.60 -12.23 -0.62
CA GLU A 116 15.76 -10.81 -0.89
C GLU A 116 14.41 -10.08 -0.95
N MET A 117 13.35 -10.74 -1.40
CA MET A 117 12.01 -10.15 -1.49
C MET A 117 11.38 -9.96 -0.10
N ALA A 118 11.55 -10.96 0.78
CA ALA A 118 11.14 -10.88 2.18
C ALA A 118 11.78 -9.68 2.92
N ALA A 119 13.04 -9.35 2.62
CA ALA A 119 13.76 -8.26 3.30
C ALA A 119 13.16 -6.87 3.05
N TYR A 120 12.55 -6.60 1.90
CA TYR A 120 11.91 -5.29 1.61
C TYR A 120 10.47 -5.21 2.09
N GLU A 121 9.77 -6.35 2.09
CA GLU A 121 8.47 -6.47 2.77
C GLU A 121 8.64 -6.19 4.27
N CYS A 122 9.78 -6.54 4.87
CA CYS A 122 10.12 -6.16 6.25
C CYS A 122 10.39 -4.65 6.46
N ILE A 123 10.83 -3.91 5.44
CA ILE A 123 11.16 -2.47 5.60
C ILE A 123 9.89 -1.62 5.64
N TYR A 124 8.94 -1.89 4.74
CA TYR A 124 7.69 -1.13 4.64
C TYR A 124 6.50 -1.82 5.31
N GLY A 125 6.66 -3.09 5.71
CA GLY A 125 5.61 -3.90 6.33
C GLY A 125 4.44 -4.25 5.40
N ILE A 126 4.60 -4.06 4.08
CA ILE A 126 3.57 -4.32 3.07
C ILE A 126 4.14 -5.24 2.00
N PRO A 127 3.41 -6.30 1.60
CA PRO A 127 3.74 -7.13 0.43
C PRO A 127 3.67 -6.35 -0.89
N GLN A 128 4.60 -6.65 -1.80
CA GLN A 128 4.62 -5.98 -3.12
C GLN A 128 3.32 -6.21 -3.91
N SER A 129 2.67 -7.36 -3.76
CA SER A 129 1.41 -7.67 -4.43
C SER A 129 0.28 -6.72 -4.04
N LEU A 130 0.13 -6.40 -2.75
CA LEU A 130 -0.86 -5.43 -2.28
C LEU A 130 -0.59 -4.02 -2.81
N LEU A 131 0.69 -3.65 -2.93
CA LEU A 131 1.07 -2.35 -3.49
C LEU A 131 0.69 -2.24 -4.97
N LEU A 132 0.83 -3.33 -5.74
CA LEU A 132 0.39 -3.36 -7.14
C LEU A 132 -1.13 -3.27 -7.26
N LEU A 133 -1.88 -3.94 -6.38
CA LEU A 133 -3.34 -3.77 -6.33
C LEU A 133 -3.73 -2.32 -6.00
N LEU A 134 -3.01 -1.65 -5.11
CA LEU A 134 -3.22 -0.21 -4.86
C LEU A 134 -2.91 0.64 -6.10
N LYS A 135 -1.82 0.36 -6.81
CA LYS A 135 -1.47 1.02 -8.08
C LYS A 135 -2.62 0.87 -9.08
N ASP A 136 -3.13 -0.33 -9.27
CA ASP A 136 -4.19 -0.63 -10.23
C ASP A 136 -5.53 0.01 -9.80
N ALA A 137 -5.80 0.04 -8.48
CA ALA A 137 -6.94 0.78 -7.92
C ALA A 137 -6.86 2.27 -8.23
N ILE A 138 -5.68 2.89 -8.10
CA ILE A 138 -5.48 4.31 -8.45
C ILE A 138 -5.80 4.55 -9.93
N GLU A 139 -5.32 3.70 -10.84
CA GLU A 139 -5.57 3.83 -12.28
C GLU A 139 -7.06 3.68 -12.63
N ILE A 140 -7.76 2.71 -12.01
CA ILE A 140 -9.20 2.50 -12.24
C ILE A 140 -10.03 3.66 -11.67
N ILE A 141 -9.72 4.14 -10.46
CA ILE A 141 -10.40 5.30 -9.87
C ILE A 141 -10.28 6.52 -10.78
N ASP A 142 -9.10 6.70 -11.35
CA ASP A 142 -8.81 7.76 -12.31
C ASP A 142 -9.64 7.64 -13.60
N MET A 143 -9.80 6.42 -14.15
CA MET A 143 -10.67 6.18 -15.31
C MET A 143 -12.13 6.45 -14.98
N VAL A 144 -12.59 6.00 -13.81
CA VAL A 144 -13.95 6.21 -13.30
C VAL A 144 -14.24 7.70 -13.10
N ASP A 145 -13.30 8.45 -12.52
CA ASP A 145 -13.41 9.90 -12.33
C ASP A 145 -13.51 10.64 -13.67
N ILE A 146 -12.79 10.18 -14.70
CA ILE A 146 -12.87 10.75 -16.06
C ILE A 146 -14.24 10.47 -16.70
N GLU A 147 -14.76 9.25 -16.62
CA GLU A 147 -16.07 8.91 -17.17
C GLU A 147 -17.20 9.69 -16.46
N ARG A 148 -17.17 9.75 -15.13
CA ARG A 148 -18.17 10.51 -14.34
C ARG A 148 -18.21 11.99 -14.71
N LYS A 149 -17.05 12.60 -14.96
CA LYS A 149 -16.95 14.00 -15.39
C LYS A 149 -17.49 14.24 -16.79
N LYS A 150 -17.43 13.24 -17.69
CA LYS A 150 -17.90 13.37 -19.08
C LYS A 150 -19.41 13.18 -19.20
N THR A 151 -19.97 12.22 -18.49
CA THR A 151 -21.36 11.77 -18.71
C THR A 151 -22.35 12.40 -17.71
N ASP A 152 -21.88 13.19 -16.74
CA ASP A 152 -22.66 13.80 -15.63
C ASP A 152 -23.65 12.82 -14.96
N SER A 153 -23.36 11.53 -15.06
CA SER A 153 -24.21 10.41 -14.65
C SER A 153 -23.35 9.34 -13.98
N ALA A 154 -23.97 8.62 -13.05
CA ALA A 154 -23.31 7.60 -12.24
C ALA A 154 -23.11 6.26 -12.97
N THR A 155 -23.59 6.14 -14.22
CA THR A 155 -23.52 4.92 -15.01
C THR A 155 -22.18 4.79 -15.71
N LEU A 156 -21.43 3.73 -15.37
CA LEU A 156 -20.15 3.39 -15.98
C LEU A 156 -20.37 2.62 -17.29
N SER A 157 -19.41 2.72 -18.21
CA SER A 157 -19.38 1.84 -19.38
C SER A 157 -19.29 0.37 -18.96
N GLU A 158 -19.88 -0.55 -19.73
CA GLU A 158 -19.88 -1.98 -19.41
C GLU A 158 -18.44 -2.54 -19.31
N SER A 159 -17.54 -2.07 -20.18
CA SER A 159 -16.13 -2.45 -20.15
C SER A 159 -15.43 -1.97 -18.87
N LEU A 160 -15.64 -0.71 -18.45
CA LEU A 160 -15.07 -0.19 -17.21
C LEU A 160 -15.69 -0.83 -15.97
N GLY A 161 -17.00 -1.10 -15.99
CA GLY A 161 -17.69 -1.85 -14.94
C GLY A 161 -17.05 -3.22 -14.73
N SER A 162 -16.84 -3.98 -15.82
CA SER A 162 -16.20 -5.30 -15.74
C SER A 162 -14.77 -5.25 -15.21
N LEU A 163 -14.03 -4.18 -15.49
CA LEU A 163 -12.67 -3.97 -14.98
C LEU A 163 -12.69 -3.65 -13.48
N CYS A 164 -13.65 -2.84 -13.03
CA CYS A 164 -13.88 -2.57 -11.61
C CYS A 164 -14.24 -3.85 -10.86
N ASP A 165 -15.15 -4.67 -11.41
CA ASP A 165 -15.56 -5.95 -10.80
C ASP A 165 -14.37 -6.92 -10.67
N LYS A 166 -13.53 -7.02 -11.71
CA LYS A 166 -12.32 -7.85 -11.67
C LYS A 166 -11.35 -7.41 -10.58
N LEU A 167 -11.01 -6.12 -10.53
CA LEU A 167 -10.09 -5.63 -9.51
C LEU A 167 -10.70 -5.76 -8.09
N GLU A 168 -12.00 -5.54 -7.94
CA GLU A 168 -12.67 -5.71 -6.66
C GLU A 168 -12.55 -7.15 -6.16
N ASN A 169 -12.77 -8.15 -7.03
CA ASN A 169 -12.58 -9.56 -6.68
C ASN A 169 -11.11 -9.84 -6.34
N GLU A 170 -10.15 -9.33 -7.12
CA GLU A 170 -8.72 -9.52 -6.81
C GLU A 170 -8.31 -8.91 -5.45
N ILE A 171 -8.91 -7.78 -5.07
CA ILE A 171 -8.68 -7.15 -3.76
C ILE A 171 -9.36 -7.97 -2.65
N LEU A 172 -10.61 -8.39 -2.82
CA LEU A 172 -11.37 -9.11 -1.79
C LEU A 172 -10.88 -10.55 -1.57
N ASP A 173 -10.57 -11.26 -2.65
CA ASP A 173 -10.08 -12.65 -2.64
C ASP A 173 -8.56 -12.73 -2.44
N TRP A 174 -7.89 -11.59 -2.16
CA TRP A 174 -6.46 -11.59 -1.91
C TRP A 174 -6.14 -12.52 -0.73
N PRO A 175 -5.19 -13.47 -0.89
CA PRO A 175 -4.97 -14.56 0.06
C PRO A 175 -4.23 -14.08 1.30
N LEU A 176 -4.94 -13.32 2.15
CA LEU A 176 -4.41 -12.76 3.38
C LEU A 176 -3.93 -13.88 4.29
N GLU A 177 -4.77 -14.86 4.61
CA GLU A 177 -4.43 -15.94 5.55
C GLU A 177 -3.23 -16.78 5.10
N GLU A 178 -3.16 -17.14 3.82
CA GLU A 178 -2.04 -17.94 3.28
C GLU A 178 -0.72 -17.16 3.33
N ARG A 179 -0.76 -15.85 3.03
CA ARG A 179 0.41 -14.97 3.14
C ARG A 179 0.84 -14.77 4.59
N LEU A 180 -0.13 -14.68 5.51
CA LEU A 180 0.15 -14.56 6.94
C LEU A 180 0.79 -15.83 7.50
N ALA A 181 0.31 -17.02 7.09
CA ALA A 181 0.91 -18.30 7.46
C ALA A 181 2.37 -18.40 6.99
N TRP A 182 2.63 -17.95 5.75
CA TRP A 182 3.99 -17.91 5.21
C TRP A 182 4.92 -17.00 6.02
N CYS A 183 4.47 -15.81 6.43
CA CYS A 183 5.27 -14.90 7.26
C CYS A 183 5.59 -15.49 8.65
N GLN A 184 4.65 -16.22 9.25
CA GLN A 184 4.84 -16.88 10.55
C GLN A 184 5.82 -18.06 10.46
N GLU A 185 5.78 -18.83 9.37
CA GLU A 185 6.69 -19.94 9.12
C GLU A 185 8.10 -19.47 8.78
N ALA A 186 8.23 -18.40 7.98
CA ALA A 186 9.52 -17.84 7.55
C ALA A 186 10.22 -17.01 8.63
N ASN A 187 9.47 -16.39 9.56
CA ASN A 187 10.00 -15.55 10.62
C ASN A 187 9.26 -15.82 11.95
N LYS A 188 9.82 -16.68 12.80
CA LYS A 188 9.33 -16.86 14.18
C LYS A 188 9.86 -15.73 15.06
N GLY A 189 9.20 -14.57 15.04
CA GLY A 189 9.56 -13.47 15.92
C GLY A 189 8.61 -12.28 15.84
N MET A 190 8.70 -11.38 16.81
CA MET A 190 7.82 -10.21 16.95
C MET A 190 7.74 -9.31 15.69
N SER A 191 8.81 -9.28 14.89
CA SER A 191 8.81 -8.59 13.59
C SER A 191 7.75 -9.14 12.62
N ALA A 192 7.50 -10.46 12.64
CA ALA A 192 6.45 -11.07 11.82
C ALA A 192 5.05 -10.67 12.28
N GLU A 193 4.82 -10.50 13.59
CA GLU A 193 3.54 -10.04 14.11
C GLU A 193 3.26 -8.58 13.71
N ILE A 194 4.28 -7.71 13.75
CA ILE A 194 4.17 -6.34 13.25
C ILE A 194 3.83 -6.35 11.76
N ILE A 195 4.56 -7.12 10.94
CA ILE A 195 4.30 -7.23 9.50
C ILE A 195 2.90 -7.79 9.23
N HIS A 196 2.44 -8.76 10.04
CA HIS A 196 1.10 -9.34 9.96
C HIS A 196 0.02 -8.28 10.16
N HIS A 197 0.09 -7.54 11.27
CA HIS A 197 -0.89 -6.49 11.56
C HIS A 197 -0.80 -5.36 10.53
N GLN A 198 0.41 -5.02 10.06
CA GLN A 198 0.61 -3.98 9.05
C GLN A 198 0.00 -4.37 7.71
N THR A 199 0.21 -5.62 7.28
CA THR A 199 -0.36 -6.20 6.05
C THR A 199 -1.89 -6.22 6.15
N ARG A 200 -2.43 -6.68 7.28
CA ARG A 200 -3.88 -6.72 7.54
C ARG A 200 -4.48 -5.31 7.51
N ALA A 201 -3.89 -4.34 8.19
CA ALA A 201 -4.34 -2.95 8.16
C ALA A 201 -4.32 -2.38 6.73
N PHE A 202 -3.24 -2.64 5.99
CA PHE A 202 -3.10 -2.14 4.61
C PHE A 202 -4.13 -2.75 3.65
N HIS A 203 -4.36 -4.05 3.72
CA HIS A 203 -5.37 -4.74 2.90
C HIS A 203 -6.79 -4.21 3.17
N ASN A 204 -7.16 -4.05 4.44
CA ASN A 204 -8.46 -3.50 4.83
C ASN A 204 -8.59 -2.03 4.40
N ALA A 205 -7.51 -1.24 4.50
CA ALA A 205 -7.49 0.13 3.99
C ALA A 205 -7.63 0.18 2.46
N LEU A 206 -7.04 -0.76 1.73
CA LEU A 206 -7.21 -0.89 0.28
C LEU A 206 -8.67 -1.19 -0.10
N ILE A 207 -9.35 -2.08 0.64
CA ILE A 207 -10.78 -2.36 0.44
C ILE A 207 -11.61 -1.08 0.63
N ILE A 208 -11.38 -0.34 1.72
CA ILE A 208 -12.04 0.96 1.95
C ILE A 208 -11.71 1.93 0.81
N TYR A 209 -10.43 2.01 0.42
CA TYR A 209 -9.95 2.93 -0.62
C TYR A 209 -10.60 2.69 -1.98
N PHE A 210 -10.71 1.43 -2.39
CA PHE A 210 -11.39 1.08 -3.63
C PHE A 210 -12.90 1.34 -3.51
N SER A 211 -13.53 0.84 -2.45
CA SER A 211 -14.98 0.92 -2.24
C SER A 211 -15.50 2.35 -2.16
N GLN A 212 -14.76 3.25 -1.51
CA GLN A 212 -15.17 4.64 -1.35
C GLN A 212 -15.07 5.44 -2.65
N ASN A 213 -14.15 5.09 -3.55
CA ASN A 213 -13.88 5.88 -4.75
C ASN A 213 -14.59 5.30 -5.99
N VAL A 214 -14.70 3.96 -6.08
CA VAL A 214 -15.36 3.29 -7.20
C VAL A 214 -16.82 3.04 -6.90
N ARG A 215 -17.17 2.39 -5.78
CA ARG A 215 -18.56 2.01 -5.46
C ARG A 215 -19.34 3.08 -4.69
N LEU A 216 -18.64 4.06 -4.12
CA LEU A 216 -19.21 5.12 -3.28
C LEU A 216 -20.05 4.55 -2.11
N LEU A 217 -19.59 3.43 -1.53
CA LEU A 217 -20.30 2.77 -0.43
C LEU A 217 -20.42 3.70 0.79
N GLY A 218 -21.56 3.58 1.49
CA GLY A 218 -21.77 4.30 2.74
C GLY A 218 -20.90 3.74 3.87
N TYR A 219 -20.46 4.61 4.77
CA TYR A 219 -19.57 4.27 5.89
C TYR A 219 -20.03 3.08 6.75
N ARG A 220 -21.35 2.83 6.83
CA ARG A 220 -21.91 1.70 7.60
C ARG A 220 -21.44 0.34 7.07
N TYR A 221 -21.29 0.19 5.75
CA TYR A 221 -20.80 -1.04 5.14
C TYR A 221 -19.28 -1.21 5.33
N LEU A 222 -18.56 -0.09 5.48
CA LEU A 222 -17.11 -0.07 5.64
C LEU A 222 -16.66 -0.22 7.10
N ARG A 223 -17.60 -0.12 8.05
CA ARG A 223 -17.35 -0.15 9.50
C ARG A 223 -16.48 -1.32 9.95
N GLN A 224 -16.72 -2.53 9.42
CA GLN A 224 -15.95 -3.73 9.81
C GLN A 224 -14.46 -3.61 9.43
N TYR A 225 -14.18 -3.01 8.27
CA TYR A 225 -12.82 -2.78 7.80
C TYR A 225 -12.14 -1.68 8.64
N VAL A 226 -12.88 -0.64 9.03
CA VAL A 226 -12.38 0.42 9.93
C VAL A 226 -11.97 -0.15 11.29
N HIS A 227 -12.81 -1.00 11.90
CA HIS A 227 -12.45 -1.70 13.16
C HIS A 227 -11.19 -2.55 13.00
N THR A 228 -11.12 -3.33 11.91
CA THR A 228 -9.96 -4.19 11.65
C THR A 228 -8.66 -3.40 11.50
N ILE A 229 -8.70 -2.24 10.82
CA ILE A 229 -7.55 -1.34 10.71
C ILE A 229 -7.14 -0.85 12.09
N LEU A 230 -8.11 -0.33 12.86
CA LEU A 230 -7.88 0.28 14.16
C LEU A 230 -7.30 -0.73 15.16
N ASP A 231 -7.88 -1.92 15.24
CA ASP A 231 -7.38 -3.01 16.09
C ASP A 231 -5.96 -3.42 15.70
N SER A 232 -5.65 -3.44 14.38
CA SER A 232 -4.33 -3.81 13.88
C SER A 232 -3.27 -2.75 14.19
N ILE A 233 -3.57 -1.46 13.99
CA ILE A 233 -2.61 -0.38 14.29
C ILE A 233 -2.38 -0.21 15.80
N GLU A 234 -3.40 -0.44 16.64
CA GLU A 234 -3.24 -0.43 18.10
C GLU A 234 -2.40 -1.63 18.58
N ALA A 235 -2.60 -2.82 18.00
CA ALA A 235 -1.80 -4.00 18.30
C ALA A 235 -0.31 -3.78 17.97
N ILE A 236 -0.02 -3.14 16.83
CA ILE A 236 1.36 -2.79 16.44
C ILE A 236 2.02 -1.90 17.48
N GLU A 237 1.33 -0.84 17.94
CA GLU A 237 1.90 0.08 18.93
C GLU A 237 2.11 -0.60 20.30
N LYS A 238 1.20 -1.50 20.69
CA LYS A 238 1.38 -2.32 21.90
C LYS A 238 2.63 -3.20 21.80
N ILE A 239 2.80 -3.90 20.69
CA ILE A 239 3.97 -4.75 20.42
C ILE A 239 5.27 -3.92 20.45
N LYS A 240 5.27 -2.73 19.82
CA LYS A 240 6.42 -1.82 19.82
C LYS A 240 6.78 -1.33 21.23
N ALA A 241 5.77 -1.02 22.05
CA ALA A 241 5.97 -0.59 23.43
C ALA A 241 6.61 -1.70 24.29
N GLU A 242 6.16 -2.93 24.13
CA GLU A 242 6.70 -4.10 24.85
C GLU A 242 8.15 -4.41 24.44
N THR A 243 8.49 -4.22 23.16
CA THR A 243 9.81 -4.54 22.60
C THR A 243 10.79 -3.38 22.55
N LYS A 244 10.36 -2.17 22.93
CA LYS A 244 11.15 -0.93 22.85
C LYS A 244 11.66 -0.63 21.43
N ILE A 245 10.92 -1.04 20.41
CA ILE A 245 11.25 -0.74 19.01
C ILE A 245 10.75 0.66 18.68
N LEU A 246 11.67 1.55 18.31
CA LEU A 246 11.34 2.89 17.85
C LEU A 246 11.23 2.88 16.31
N ALA A 247 10.08 2.47 15.80
CA ALA A 247 9.76 2.51 14.38
C ALA A 247 8.44 3.25 14.17
N ALA A 248 8.45 4.27 13.31
CA ALA A 248 7.23 4.97 12.95
C ALA A 248 6.24 4.02 12.26
N PRO A 249 4.93 4.13 12.55
CA PRO A 249 3.91 3.38 11.83
C PRO A 249 3.74 3.95 10.42
N LEU A 250 3.30 3.11 9.49
CA LEU A 250 2.81 3.59 8.20
C LEU A 250 1.45 4.27 8.41
N PHE A 251 1.36 5.56 8.11
CA PHE A 251 0.17 6.36 8.39
C PHE A 251 -0.96 6.16 7.38
N TRP A 252 -0.67 5.71 6.16
CA TRP A 252 -1.66 5.58 5.10
C TRP A 252 -2.89 4.73 5.49
N PRO A 253 -2.77 3.51 6.05
CA PRO A 253 -3.93 2.73 6.47
C PRO A 253 -4.75 3.43 7.56
N ALA A 254 -4.08 4.05 8.53
CA ALA A 254 -4.76 4.76 9.62
C ALA A 254 -5.55 5.96 9.08
N PHE A 255 -4.97 6.73 8.15
CA PHE A 255 -5.66 7.83 7.48
C PHE A 255 -6.90 7.35 6.72
N ILE A 256 -6.79 6.33 5.87
CA ILE A 256 -7.94 5.81 5.10
C ILE A 256 -9.02 5.21 6.02
N GLY A 257 -8.64 4.53 7.09
CA GLY A 257 -9.60 4.03 8.08
C GLY A 257 -10.31 5.17 8.83
N ALA A 258 -9.56 6.21 9.21
CA ALA A 258 -10.08 7.34 9.96
C ALA A 258 -11.05 8.20 9.14
N THR A 259 -10.84 8.37 7.82
CA THR A 259 -11.74 9.16 6.96
C THR A 259 -13.16 8.58 6.86
N GLU A 260 -13.33 7.28 7.08
CA GLU A 260 -14.65 6.62 7.11
C GLU A 260 -15.17 6.31 8.54
N ALA A 261 -14.45 6.76 9.57
CA ALA A 261 -14.83 6.61 10.97
C ALA A 261 -15.77 7.75 11.44
N PHE A 262 -17.08 7.59 11.22
CA PHE A 262 -18.09 8.57 11.66
C PHE A 262 -18.69 8.31 13.05
N GLU A 263 -18.35 7.18 13.68
CA GLU A 263 -18.84 6.85 15.02
C GLU A 263 -17.97 7.53 16.09
N PRO A 264 -18.57 8.20 17.10
CA PRO A 264 -17.81 8.91 18.12
C PRO A 264 -16.78 8.03 18.85
N SER A 265 -17.12 6.76 19.11
CA SER A 265 -16.22 5.80 19.73
C SER A 265 -14.98 5.50 18.88
N LEU A 266 -15.16 5.35 17.56
CA LEU A 266 -14.06 5.13 16.63
C LEU A 266 -13.19 6.38 16.49
N GLN A 267 -13.81 7.55 16.37
CA GLN A 267 -13.08 8.83 16.30
C GLN A 267 -12.19 9.04 17.51
N GLU A 268 -12.70 8.72 18.71
CA GLU A 268 -11.93 8.87 19.94
C GLU A 268 -10.73 7.93 19.99
N ARG A 269 -10.90 6.67 19.59
CA ARG A 269 -9.78 5.72 19.47
C ARG A 269 -8.72 6.18 18.47
N PHE A 270 -9.13 6.67 17.29
CA PHE A 270 -8.18 7.23 16.32
C PHE A 270 -7.44 8.44 16.88
N LYS A 271 -8.11 9.36 17.59
CA LYS A 271 -7.45 10.50 18.25
C LYS A 271 -6.41 10.04 19.28
N GLN A 272 -6.76 9.05 20.11
CA GLN A 272 -5.83 8.48 21.08
C GLN A 272 -4.62 7.85 20.39
N TRP A 273 -4.85 7.10 19.30
CA TRP A 273 -3.77 6.55 18.51
C TRP A 273 -2.86 7.63 17.93
N TYR A 274 -3.42 8.69 17.31
CA TYR A 274 -2.64 9.82 16.78
C TYR A 274 -1.81 10.53 17.86
N ASN A 275 -2.36 10.69 19.06
CA ASN A 275 -1.64 11.27 20.20
C ASN A 275 -0.46 10.38 20.62
N ASN A 276 -0.65 9.06 20.68
CA ASN A 276 0.40 8.12 21.07
C ASN A 276 1.57 8.12 20.07
N VAL A 277 1.27 8.17 18.78
CA VAL A 277 2.28 8.15 17.71
C VAL A 277 2.91 9.53 17.44
N SER A 278 2.42 10.59 18.08
CA SER A 278 3.00 11.94 17.96
C SER A 278 4.47 12.01 18.40
N VAL A 279 4.89 11.08 19.27
CA VAL A 279 6.27 10.93 19.74
C VAL A 279 7.27 10.70 18.60
N TYR A 280 6.84 10.17 17.46
CA TYR A 280 7.69 9.95 16.29
C TYR A 280 8.05 11.24 15.54
N GLY A 281 7.37 12.36 15.81
CA GLY A 281 7.73 13.68 15.28
C GLY A 281 7.61 13.82 13.76
N ILE A 282 6.73 13.05 13.12
CA ILE A 282 6.54 13.10 11.66
C ILE A 282 5.53 14.20 11.32
N GLU A 283 6.03 15.33 10.83
CA GLU A 283 5.20 16.51 10.59
C GLU A 283 4.23 16.36 9.41
N ALA A 284 4.57 15.58 8.37
CA ALA A 284 3.70 15.36 7.21
C ALA A 284 2.33 14.75 7.58
N VAL A 285 2.25 14.04 8.70
CA VAL A 285 1.00 13.42 9.19
C VAL A 285 0.01 14.47 9.68
N ARG A 286 0.49 15.64 10.14
CA ARG A 286 -0.34 16.69 10.71
C ARG A 286 -1.39 17.20 9.72
N THR A 287 -1.00 17.38 8.45
CA THR A 287 -1.92 17.76 7.38
C THR A 287 -2.98 16.70 7.15
N GLY A 288 -2.59 15.41 7.19
CA GLY A 288 -3.54 14.29 7.11
C GLY A 288 -4.54 14.27 8.28
N ILE A 289 -4.10 14.52 9.51
CA ILE A 289 -4.97 14.60 10.70
C ILE A 289 -5.96 15.76 10.58
N GLN A 290 -5.52 16.92 10.07
CA GLN A 290 -6.41 18.06 9.83
C GLN A 290 -7.51 17.72 8.82
N VAL A 291 -7.15 17.03 7.73
CA VAL A 291 -8.12 16.54 6.73
C VAL A 291 -9.11 15.56 7.38
N VAL A 292 -8.66 14.64 8.22
CA VAL A 292 -9.53 13.70 8.94
C VAL A 292 -10.52 14.43 9.86
N HIS A 293 -10.06 15.40 10.64
CA HIS A 293 -10.93 16.20 11.50
C HIS A 293 -11.96 16.99 10.70
N GLU A 294 -11.56 17.51 9.54
CA GLU A 294 -12.45 18.20 8.62
C GLU A 294 -13.53 17.25 8.06
N VAL A 295 -13.17 16.02 7.70
CA VAL A 295 -14.12 14.98 7.27
C VAL A 295 -15.12 14.69 8.38
N TRP A 296 -14.67 14.50 9.62
CA TRP A 296 -15.55 14.23 10.76
C TRP A 296 -16.49 15.40 11.06
N ARG A 297 -16.00 16.64 10.93
CA ARG A 297 -16.79 17.85 11.14
C ARG A 297 -17.89 18.01 10.08
N ARG A 298 -17.61 17.67 8.81
CA ARG A 298 -18.62 17.67 7.74
C ARG A 298 -19.62 16.52 7.89
N GLY A 299 -19.24 15.44 8.57
CA GLY A 299 -20.07 14.28 8.79
C GLY A 299 -20.26 13.42 7.52
N PRO A 300 -21.06 12.35 7.61
CA PRO A 300 -21.30 11.48 6.47
C PRO A 300 -22.09 12.24 5.40
N ALA A 301 -21.56 12.30 4.18
CA ALA A 301 -22.24 13.02 3.10
C ALA A 301 -23.64 12.44 2.84
N THR A 302 -24.62 13.35 2.76
CA THR A 302 -26.05 13.09 2.62
C THR A 302 -26.56 13.14 1.17
N ASN A 303 -25.76 13.66 0.23
CA ASN A 303 -26.12 13.83 -1.19
C ASN A 303 -25.44 12.78 -2.10
N LYS A 304 -25.91 12.67 -3.35
CA LYS A 304 -25.28 11.85 -4.41
C LYS A 304 -23.80 12.22 -4.55
N ARG A 305 -22.92 11.38 -4.01
CA ARG A 305 -21.47 11.59 -4.05
C ARG A 305 -20.98 11.31 -5.47
N VAL A 306 -20.09 12.17 -5.97
CA VAL A 306 -19.32 11.90 -7.20
C VAL A 306 -17.88 11.48 -6.83
N LYS A 307 -17.42 11.87 -5.63
CA LYS A 307 -16.09 11.60 -5.08
C LYS A 307 -16.14 11.33 -3.57
N SER A 308 -15.08 10.75 -3.02
CA SER A 308 -14.88 10.61 -1.58
C SER A 308 -14.73 11.96 -0.87
N SER A 309 -15.18 12.03 0.39
CA SER A 309 -15.22 13.29 1.18
C SER A 309 -13.83 13.88 1.40
N TRP A 310 -12.86 13.05 1.79
CA TRP A 310 -11.50 13.50 2.04
C TRP A 310 -10.81 14.00 0.77
N ARG A 311 -11.00 13.37 -0.39
CA ARG A 311 -10.43 13.87 -1.67
C ARG A 311 -10.94 15.25 -2.01
N SER A 312 -12.23 15.51 -1.77
CA SER A 312 -12.81 16.84 -2.01
C SER A 312 -12.21 17.93 -1.11
N ILE A 313 -11.83 17.56 0.13
CA ILE A 313 -11.19 18.48 1.10
C ILE A 313 -9.74 18.75 0.69
N VAL A 314 -8.99 17.71 0.35
CA VAL A 314 -7.59 17.84 -0.11
C VAL A 314 -7.54 18.68 -1.39
N GLU A 315 -8.43 18.43 -2.36
CA GLU A 315 -8.56 19.25 -3.58
C GLU A 315 -8.92 20.71 -3.27
N SER A 316 -9.81 20.97 -2.29
CA SER A 316 -10.20 22.34 -1.94
C SER A 316 -9.10 23.12 -1.23
N ASN A 317 -8.27 22.42 -0.45
CA ASN A 317 -7.19 23.04 0.31
C ASN A 317 -5.91 23.19 -0.52
N GLY A 318 -5.75 22.39 -1.59
CA GLY A 318 -4.51 22.31 -2.35
C GLY A 318 -3.40 21.54 -1.62
N ASP A 319 -3.76 20.71 -0.63
CA ASP A 319 -2.81 19.99 0.21
C ASP A 319 -2.13 18.86 -0.59
N SER A 320 -0.81 18.74 -0.47
CA SER A 320 -0.08 17.52 -0.88
C SER A 320 0.10 16.64 0.35
N LEU A 321 -0.26 15.36 0.26
CA LEU A 321 -0.14 14.42 1.38
C LEU A 321 0.85 13.31 1.03
N MET A 322 1.85 13.10 1.90
CA MET A 322 2.77 11.97 1.83
C MET A 322 2.70 11.18 3.15
N LEU A 323 1.92 10.10 3.15
CA LEU A 323 1.55 9.35 4.36
C LEU A 323 2.32 8.02 4.46
N THR A 324 3.64 8.10 4.48
CA THR A 324 4.54 6.95 4.65
C THR A 324 4.96 6.73 6.09
#